data_AF-A0A920VB95-F1
#
_entry.id   AF-A0A920VB95-F1
#
_cell.length_a   1.000
_cell.length_b   1.000
_cell.length_c   1.000
_cell.angle_alpha   90.00
_cell.angle_beta   90.00
_cell.angle_gamma   90.00
#
_symmetry.space_group_name_H-M   'P 1'
#
loop_
_entity.id
_entity.type
_entity.pdbx_description
1 polymer ?
#
loop_
_entity_poly.entity_id
_entity_poly.type
_entity_poly.pdbx_seq_one_letter_code
_entity_poly.pdbx_strand_id
1 'polypeptide(L)' 'MALGLSHVVAADELTFVVNTGDDFQHLGFHISPDVDTLTYTLAGRSNQDTGWGTENESWHFMEALEELGEPTWFLIG' A
#
# COMPACT_ATOMS: atom_id res chain seq x y z
N MET A 1 7.07 -12.29 4.47
CA MET A 1 8.50 -12.51 4.81
C MET A 1 9.12 -11.32 5.55
N ALA A 2 9.01 -10.09 5.04
CA ALA A 2 9.62 -8.90 5.66
C ALA A 2 9.21 -8.69 7.13
N LEU A 3 7.92 -8.78 7.45
CA LEU A 3 7.42 -8.65 8.83
C LEU A 3 8.00 -9.69 9.79
N GLY A 4 8.21 -10.93 9.33
CA GLY A 4 8.84 -11.97 10.14
C GLY A 4 10.30 -11.63 10.43
N LEU A 5 11.02 -11.10 9.43
CA LEU A 5 12.42 -10.72 9.57
C LEU A 5 12.61 -9.53 10.52
N SER A 6 11.71 -8.55 10.48
CA SER A 6 11.75 -7.39 11.39
C SER A 6 11.53 -7.73 12.86
N HIS A 7 11.00 -8.92 13.18
CA HIS A 7 10.87 -9.39 14.55
C HIS A 7 12.13 -10.06 15.11
N VAL A 8 13.10 -10.40 14.26
CA VAL A 8 14.29 -11.18 14.66
C VAL A 8 15.61 -10.48 14.36
N VAL A 9 15.61 -9.39 13.60
CA VAL A 9 16.78 -8.55 13.31
C VAL A 9 16.54 -7.15 13.89
N ALA A 10 17.57 -6.55 14.50
CA ALA A 10 17.49 -5.19 15.01
C ALA A 10 17.23 -4.19 13.87
N ALA A 11 16.45 -3.15 14.13
CA ALA A 11 16.01 -2.22 13.09
C ALA A 11 17.17 -1.44 12.44
N ASP A 12 18.24 -1.17 13.19
CA ASP A 12 19.47 -0.51 12.71
C ASP A 12 20.38 -1.43 11.89
N GLU A 13 20.13 -2.73 11.91
CA GLU A 13 20.82 -3.75 11.10
C GLU A 13 19.99 -4.23 9.91
N LEU A 14 18.78 -3.69 9.74
CA LEU A 14 17.80 -4.17 8.75
C LEU A 14 17.56 -3.11 7.67
N THR A 15 17.79 -3.48 6.42
CA THR A 15 17.48 -2.66 5.24
C THR A 15 16.69 -3.49 4.23
N PHE A 16 15.56 -2.95 3.77
CA PHE A 16 14.76 -3.55 2.72
C PHE A 16 15.04 -2.86 1.38
N VAL A 17 15.38 -3.65 0.36
CA VAL A 17 15.41 -3.19 -1.03
C VAL A 17 14.09 -3.62 -1.65
N VAL A 18 13.29 -2.64 -2.07
CA VAL A 18 11.91 -2.85 -2.51
C VAL A 18 11.83 -2.65 -4.02
N ASN A 19 10.96 -3.42 -4.67
CA ASN A 19 10.69 -3.28 -6.09
C ASN A 19 9.98 -1.94 -6.36
N THR A 20 10.30 -1.34 -7.50
CA THR A 20 9.70 -0.09 -8.01
C THR A 20 9.27 -0.23 -9.48
N GLY A 21 9.29 -1.44 -10.02
CA GLY A 21 8.96 -1.72 -11.43
C GLY A 21 7.46 -1.61 -11.73
N ASP A 22 6.65 -1.62 -10.68
CA ASP A 22 5.20 -1.44 -10.67
C ASP A 22 4.79 -0.06 -10.14
N ASP A 23 5.72 0.90 -10.06
CA ASP A 23 5.40 2.29 -9.77
C ASP A 23 4.68 2.94 -10.96
N PHE A 24 3.67 3.77 -10.69
CA PHE A 24 2.92 4.47 -11.74
C PHE A 24 2.33 5.79 -11.27
N GLN A 25 1.82 6.57 -12.23
CA GLN A 25 1.01 7.74 -11.94
C GLN A 25 -0.47 7.41 -12.08
N HIS A 26 -1.27 7.81 -11.09
CA HIS A 26 -2.72 7.67 -11.12
C HIS A 26 -3.38 8.86 -10.41
N LEU A 27 -4.38 9.47 -11.06
CA LEU A 27 -5.10 10.63 -10.53
C LEU A 27 -4.19 11.81 -10.13
N GLY A 28 -3.02 11.95 -10.79
CA GLY A 28 -2.02 12.98 -10.49
C GLY A 28 -1.06 12.64 -9.35
N PHE A 29 -1.22 11.48 -8.70
CA PHE A 29 -0.34 10.98 -7.66
C PHE A 29 0.68 9.99 -8.20
N HIS A 30 1.85 9.94 -7.55
CA HIS A 30 2.82 8.86 -7.72
C HIS A 30 2.49 7.74 -6.74
N ILE A 31 2.34 6.51 -7.24
CA ILE A 31 1.97 5.34 -6.46
C ILE A 31 3.09 4.31 -6.57
N SER A 32 3.51 3.75 -5.43
CA SER A 32 4.57 2.74 -5.32
C SER A 32 4.06 1.54 -4.51
N PRO A 33 3.32 0.60 -5.14
CA PRO A 33 2.53 -0.40 -4.43
C PRO A 33 3.33 -1.29 -3.48
N ASP A 34 4.50 -1.77 -3.89
CA ASP A 34 5.35 -2.64 -3.06
C ASP A 34 5.98 -1.88 -1.87
N VAL A 35 6.35 -0.61 -2.07
CA VAL A 35 6.87 0.26 -1.00
C VAL A 35 5.78 0.56 0.02
N ASP A 36 4.58 0.90 -0.45
CA ASP A 36 3.42 1.21 0.40
C ASP A 36 3.00 -0.02 1.20
N THR A 37 2.90 -1.18 0.54
CA THR A 37 2.56 -2.45 1.18
C THR A 37 3.54 -2.83 2.28
N LEU A 38 4.85 -2.71 2.02
CA LEU A 38 5.88 -2.95 3.04
C LEU A 38 5.72 -1.98 4.21
N THR A 39 5.52 -0.70 3.91
CA THR A 39 5.39 0.36 4.91
C THR A 39 4.19 0.12 5.83
N TYR A 40 3.02 -0.15 5.27
CA TYR A 40 1.80 -0.42 6.05
C TYR A 40 1.91 -1.72 6.86
N THR A 41 2.53 -2.75 6.27
CA THR A 41 2.75 -4.03 6.96
C THR A 41 3.65 -3.84 8.19
N LEU A 42 4.80 -3.16 8.04
CA LEU A 42 5.73 -2.93 9.15
C LEU A 42 5.18 -1.95 10.19
N ALA A 43 4.30 -1.04 9.79
CA ALA A 43 3.59 -0.14 10.70
C ALA A 43 2.41 -0.80 11.44
N GLY A 44 2.06 -2.05 11.12
CA GLY A 44 0.90 -2.75 11.68
C GLY A 44 -0.43 -2.18 11.22
N ARG A 45 -0.47 -1.51 10.05
CA ARG A 45 -1.65 -0.84 9.48
C ARG A 45 -2.19 -1.53 8.23
N SER A 46 -1.56 -2.61 7.77
CA SER A 46 -2.01 -3.36 6.59
C SER A 46 -3.35 -4.04 6.85
N ASN A 47 -4.25 -4.02 5.87
CA ASN A 47 -5.48 -4.78 5.92
C ASN A 47 -5.19 -6.29 5.83
N GLN A 48 -5.50 -7.05 6.88
CA GLN A 48 -5.28 -8.50 6.90
C GLN A 48 -6.37 -9.30 6.17
N ASP A 49 -7.56 -8.71 5.98
CA ASP A 49 -8.70 -9.39 5.36
C ASP A 49 -8.57 -9.39 3.83
N THR A 50 -8.21 -8.24 3.25
CA THR A 50 -7.99 -8.10 1.80
C THR A 50 -6.57 -8.49 1.39
N GLY A 51 -5.60 -8.38 2.31
CA GLY A 51 -4.18 -8.60 2.04
C GLY A 51 -3.47 -7.45 1.32
N TRP A 52 -4.15 -6.31 1.11
CA TRP A 52 -3.63 -5.12 0.45
C TRP A 52 -4.34 -3.85 0.97
N GLY A 53 -3.69 -2.68 0.82
CA GLY A 53 -4.21 -1.42 1.38
C GLY A 53 -4.08 -1.34 2.90
N THR A 54 -4.65 -0.30 3.51
CA THR A 54 -4.66 -0.15 4.97
C THR A 54 -5.96 -0.68 5.61
N GLU A 55 -5.91 -0.89 6.91
CA GLU A 55 -7.09 -1.22 7.69
C GLU A 55 -8.06 -0.04 7.77
N ASN A 56 -9.36 -0.33 7.79
CA ASN A 56 -10.44 0.67 7.95
C ASN A 56 -10.52 1.72 6.83
N GLU A 57 -10.10 1.37 5.61
CA GLU A 57 -10.31 2.21 4.44
C GLU A 57 -11.79 2.49 4.18
N SER A 58 -12.09 3.76 3.84
CA SER A 58 -13.46 4.22 3.66
C SER A 58 -13.96 4.16 2.22
N TRP A 59 -13.04 4.17 1.24
CA TRP A 59 -13.32 4.11 -0.20
C TRP A 59 -14.22 5.22 -0.78
N HIS A 60 -14.70 6.17 0.03
CA HIS A 60 -15.62 7.24 -0.41
C HIS A 60 -15.10 8.03 -1.63
N PHE A 61 -13.79 8.26 -1.71
CA PHE A 61 -13.19 8.95 -2.84
C PHE A 61 -13.33 8.15 -4.14
N MET A 62 -13.08 6.84 -4.08
CA MET A 62 -13.21 5.97 -5.25
C MET A 62 -14.66 5.78 -5.66
N GLU A 63 -15.58 5.69 -4.71
CA GLU A 63 -17.03 5.64 -4.98
C GLU A 63 -17.49 6.91 -5.72
N ALA A 64 -17.05 8.09 -5.27
CA ALA A 64 -17.37 9.35 -5.94
C ALA A 64 -16.77 9.44 -7.36
N LEU A 65 -15.57 8.89 -7.58
CA LEU A 65 -14.98 8.82 -8.93
C LEU A 65 -15.74 7.85 -9.84
N GLU A 66 -16.19 6.72 -9.32
CA GLU A 66 -17.01 5.76 -10.08
C GLU A 66 -18.32 6.41 -10.55
N GLU A 67 -18.99 7.17 -9.68
CA GLU A 67 -20.22 7.92 -10.03
C GLU A 67 -19.99 8.96 -11.14
N LEU A 68 -18.78 9.54 -11.20
CA LEU A 68 -18.38 10.49 -12.24
C LEU A 68 -17.91 9.80 -13.54
N GLY A 69 -17.81 8.46 -13.57
CA GLY A 69 -17.31 7.69 -14.70
C GLY A 69 -15.80 7.80 -14.91
N GLU A 70 -15.06 8.19 -13.86
CA GLU A 70 -13.61 8.30 -13.88
C GLU A 70 -12.93 6.93 -13.63
N PRO A 71 -11.63 6.78 -13.96
CA PRO A 71 -10.94 5.50 -13.81
C PRO A 71 -10.79 5.05 -12.35
N THR A 72 -11.30 3.85 -12.03
CA THR A 72 -11.23 3.23 -10.69
C THR A 72 -10.49 1.88 -10.67
N TRP A 73 -9.67 1.61 -11.70
CA TRP A 73 -8.96 0.33 -11.84
C TRP A 73 -7.93 0.07 -10.71
N PHE A 74 -7.43 1.13 -10.07
CA PHE A 74 -6.62 1.08 -8.87
C PHE A 74 -7.33 1.85 -7.77
N LEU A 75 -7.51 1.22 -6.61
CA LEU A 75 -8.27 1.80 -5.52
C LEU A 75 -7.34 2.58 -4.58
N ILE A 76 -7.67 3.84 -4.31
CA ILE A 76 -7.00 4.71 -3.35
C ILE A 76 -7.93 4.89 -2.14
N GLY A 77 -7.42 4.57 -0.96
CA GLY A 77 -8.15 4.55 0.30
C GLY A 77 -8.54 5.89 0.88
#